data_AF-A0A656JPH0-F1
#
_entry.id   AF-A0A656JPH0-F1
#
_cell.length_a   1.000
_cell.length_b   1.000
_cell.length_c   1.000
_cell.angle_alpha   90.00
_cell.angle_beta   90.00
_cell.angle_gamma   90.00
#
_symmetry.space_group_name_H-M   'P 1'
#
loop_
_entity.id
_entity.type
_entity.pdbx_description
1 polymer ?
#
loop_
_entity_poly.entity_id
_entity_poly.type
_entity_poly.pdbx_seq_one_letter_code
_entity_poly.pdbx_strand_id
1 'polypeptide(L)'
;PPVFAQAAGADLLYVAYEPPAPTSEAILVPKDSPITSVKDLKGKKVVLNKGSNVHYLLVKALEDAGLKYTDIQTVFLPPADARAA
;
A
#
# COMPACT_ATOMS: atom_id res chain seq x y z
N PRO A 1 0.40 -8.41 -6.07
CA PRO A 1 -0.14 -9.50 -5.22
C PRO A 1 -1.46 -10.12 -5.74
N PRO A 2 -1.56 -11.46 -5.75
CA PRO A 2 -2.76 -12.21 -6.16
C PRO A 2 -4.06 -11.83 -5.43
N VAL A 3 -3.97 -11.29 -4.21
CA VAL A 3 -5.12 -10.85 -3.40
C VAL A 3 -6.06 -9.89 -4.14
N PHE A 4 -5.53 -8.95 -4.92
CA PHE A 4 -6.35 -7.99 -5.66
C PHE A 4 -7.06 -8.64 -6.86
N ALA A 5 -6.42 -9.61 -7.52
CA ALA A 5 -7.02 -10.34 -8.63
C ALA A 5 -8.10 -11.30 -8.13
N GLN A 6 -7.87 -11.97 -7.00
CA GLN A 6 -8.88 -12.80 -6.33
C GLN A 6 -10.08 -11.98 -5.87
N ALA A 7 -9.88 -10.80 -5.28
CA ALA A 7 -10.97 -9.89 -4.91
C ALA A 7 -11.77 -9.39 -6.12
N ALA A 8 -11.15 -9.35 -7.31
CA ALA A 8 -11.82 -9.03 -8.58
C ALA A 8 -12.52 -10.25 -9.23
N GLY A 9 -12.50 -11.43 -8.60
CA GLY A 9 -13.17 -12.64 -9.09
C GLY A 9 -12.37 -13.42 -10.13
N ALA A 10 -11.06 -13.20 -10.25
CA ALA A 10 -10.22 -14.00 -11.14
C ALA A 10 -10.17 -15.46 -10.66
N ASP A 11 -10.25 -16.39 -11.62
CA ASP A 11 -10.04 -17.82 -11.37
C ASP A 11 -8.54 -18.08 -11.20
N LEU A 12 -8.09 -18.27 -9.95
CA LEU A 12 -6.68 -18.37 -9.58
C LEU A 12 -6.44 -19.61 -8.72
N LEU A 13 -5.38 -20.34 -9.06
CA LEU A 13 -4.84 -21.42 -8.24
C LEU A 13 -3.48 -21.02 -7.66
N TYR A 14 -3.36 -21.03 -6.33
CA TYR A 14 -2.08 -20.87 -5.65
C TYR A 14 -1.35 -22.21 -5.62
N VAL A 15 -0.18 -22.30 -6.28
CA VAL A 15 0.59 -23.54 -6.39
C VAL A 15 1.85 -23.57 -5.51
N ALA A 16 2.35 -22.40 -5.11
CA ALA A 16 3.51 -22.23 -4.24
C ALA A 16 3.54 -20.82 -3.64
N TYR A 17 4.39 -20.59 -2.63
CA TYR A 17 4.63 -19.27 -2.02
C TYR A 17 6.08 -19.16 -1.51
N GLU A 18 6.56 -17.93 -1.35
CA GLU A 18 7.86 -17.62 -0.73
C GLU A 18 7.68 -17.26 0.76
N PRO A 19 8.69 -17.52 1.63
CA PRO A 19 8.66 -17.07 3.01
C PRO A 19 8.45 -15.54 3.13
N PRO A 20 7.79 -15.05 4.20
CA PRO A 20 7.59 -13.62 4.40
C PRO A 20 8.91 -12.83 4.46
N ALA A 21 8.95 -11.67 3.79
CA ALA A 21 10.06 -10.71 3.84
C ALA A 21 9.59 -9.36 4.45
N PRO A 22 9.34 -9.30 5.77
CA PRO A 22 8.61 -8.21 6.41
C PRO A 22 9.32 -6.85 6.40
N THR A 23 10.64 -6.83 6.14
CA THR A 23 11.46 -5.62 6.12
C THR A 23 11.73 -5.11 4.70
N SER A 24 11.17 -5.76 3.66
CA SER A 24 11.41 -5.39 2.26
C SER A 24 10.59 -4.20 1.78
N GLU A 25 9.61 -3.74 2.55
CA GLU A 25 8.73 -2.64 2.20
C GLU A 25 8.55 -1.68 3.39
N ALA A 26 8.42 -0.38 3.10
CA ALA A 26 8.24 0.65 4.11
C ALA A 26 7.41 1.82 3.58
N ILE A 27 6.74 2.53 4.50
CA ILE A 27 6.13 3.83 4.21
C ILE A 27 7.19 4.89 4.49
N LEU A 28 7.53 5.68 3.46
CA LEU A 28 8.50 6.75 3.56
C LEU A 28 7.81 8.11 3.68
N VAL A 29 8.42 8.99 4.47
CA VAL A 29 8.00 10.38 4.63
C VAL A 29 9.22 11.30 4.44
N PRO A 30 9.02 12.58 4.08
CA PRO A 30 10.11 13.55 4.10
C PRO A 30 10.82 13.58 5.45
N LYS A 31 12.13 13.84 5.45
CA LYS A 31 12.97 13.81 6.66
C LYS A 31 12.41 14.64 7.82
N ASP A 32 11.88 15.82 7.52
CA ASP A 32 11.36 16.77 8.51
C ASP A 32 9.82 16.74 8.58
N SER A 33 9.21 15.64 8.11
CA SER A 33 7.76 15.46 8.15
C SER A 33 7.26 15.34 9.59
N PRO A 34 6.15 15.98 9.95
CA PRO A 34 5.50 15.78 11.25
C PRO A 34 4.78 14.42 11.35
N ILE A 35 4.72 13.63 10.28
CA ILE A 35 4.11 12.30 10.25
C ILE A 35 5.05 11.33 10.97
N THR A 36 4.60 10.81 12.11
CA THR A 36 5.38 9.87 12.94
C THR A 36 4.67 8.52 13.11
N SER A 37 3.42 8.44 12.69
CA SER A 37 2.61 7.23 12.74
C SER A 37 1.67 7.13 11.54
N VAL A 38 1.14 5.93 11.29
CA VAL A 38 0.13 5.70 10.24
C VAL A 38 -1.16 6.49 10.52
N LYS A 39 -1.48 6.75 11.80
CA LYS A 39 -2.66 7.56 12.18
C LYS A 39 -2.58 8.99 11.63
N ASP A 40 -1.37 9.52 11.47
CA ASP A 40 -1.13 10.87 10.94
C ASP A 40 -1.41 10.97 9.43
N LEU A 41 -1.62 9.83 8.75
CA LEU A 41 -2.01 9.80 7.34
C LEU A 41 -3.47 10.21 7.13
N LYS A 42 -4.30 10.27 8.17
CA LYS A 42 -5.70 10.69 8.06
C LYS A 42 -5.80 12.07 7.39
N GLY A 43 -6.60 12.15 6.34
CA GLY A 43 -6.79 13.33 5.50
C GLY A 43 -5.60 13.69 4.60
N LYS A 44 -4.53 12.90 4.59
CA LYS A 44 -3.35 13.12 3.76
C LYS A 44 -3.49 12.43 2.41
N LYS A 45 -2.70 12.93 1.45
CA LYS A 45 -2.51 12.30 0.15
C LYS A 45 -1.39 11.27 0.24
N VAL A 46 -1.66 10.04 -0.21
CA VAL A 46 -0.69 8.94 -0.26
C VAL A 46 -0.58 8.46 -1.69
N VAL A 47 0.65 8.40 -2.21
CA VAL A 47 0.95 8.13 -3.61
C VAL A 47 1.57 6.74 -3.73
N LEU A 48 1.09 5.91 -4.66
CA LEU A 48 1.53 4.52 -4.81
C LEU A 48 1.12 3.88 -6.15
N ASN A 49 1.64 2.69 -6.46
CA ASN A 49 1.19 1.89 -7.61
C ASN A 49 -0.14 1.18 -7.31
N LYS A 50 -1.08 1.20 -8.25
CA LYS A 50 -2.35 0.47 -8.10
C LYS A 50 -2.12 -1.05 -8.15
N GLY A 51 -2.61 -1.75 -7.14
CA GLY A 51 -2.61 -3.22 -7.11
C GLY A 51 -1.25 -3.87 -6.90
N SER A 52 -0.24 -3.12 -6.46
CA SER A 52 1.11 -3.61 -6.11
C SER A 52 1.18 -4.15 -4.67
N ASN A 53 2.34 -4.68 -4.27
CA ASN A 53 2.57 -5.08 -2.88
C ASN A 53 2.54 -3.88 -1.92
N VAL A 54 3.12 -2.73 -2.29
CA VAL A 54 2.99 -1.48 -1.50
C VAL A 54 1.54 -0.99 -1.36
N HIS A 55 0.66 -1.32 -2.32
CA HIS A 55 -0.78 -1.06 -2.16
C HIS A 55 -1.39 -1.92 -1.06
N TYR A 56 -1.04 -3.21 -1.02
CA TYR A 56 -1.48 -4.10 0.03
C TYR A 56 -0.91 -3.69 1.40
N LEU A 57 0.37 -3.32 1.47
CA LEU A 57 1.01 -2.79 2.67
C LEU A 57 0.23 -1.60 3.23
N LEU A 58 -0.13 -0.62 2.38
CA LEU A 58 -0.89 0.55 2.81
C LEU A 58 -2.26 0.16 3.38
N VAL A 59 -2.99 -0.73 2.71
CA VAL A 59 -4.30 -1.21 3.20
C VAL A 59 -4.18 -1.84 4.57
N LYS A 60 -3.20 -2.74 4.77
CA LYS A 60 -2.95 -3.40 6.06
C LYS A 60 -2.50 -2.43 7.14
N ALA A 61 -1.60 -1.51 6.82
CA ALA A 61 -1.12 -0.51 7.78
C ALA A 61 -2.26 0.40 8.28
N LEU A 62 -3.17 0.81 7.39
CA LEU A 62 -4.35 1.61 7.77
C LEU A 62 -5.29 0.82 8.68
N GLU A 63 -5.56 -0.44 8.35
CA GLU A 63 -6.38 -1.34 9.16
C GLU A 63 -5.80 -1.50 10.58
N ASP A 64 -4.50 -1.77 10.69
CA ASP A 64 -3.79 -1.90 11.98
C ASP A 64 -3.83 -0.59 12.79
N ALA A 65 -3.87 0.56 12.12
CA ALA A 65 -3.99 1.87 12.74
C ALA A 65 -5.44 2.26 13.10
N GLY A 66 -6.43 1.44 12.73
CA GLY A 66 -7.85 1.72 12.91
C GLY A 66 -8.40 2.80 11.96
N LEU A 67 -7.71 3.06 10.85
CA LEU A 67 -8.14 3.98 9.81
C LEU A 67 -8.88 3.24 8.70
N LYS A 68 -9.90 3.88 8.15
CA LYS A 68 -10.54 3.42 6.92
C LYS A 68 -9.68 3.80 5.73
N TYR A 69 -9.72 3.02 4.67
CA TYR A 69 -9.09 3.40 3.40
C TYR A 69 -9.61 4.75 2.88
N THR A 70 -10.88 5.06 3.16
CA THR A 70 -11.53 6.34 2.82
C THR A 70 -11.11 7.51 3.73
N ASP A 71 -10.36 7.26 4.81
CA ASP A 71 -9.82 8.32 5.66
C ASP A 71 -8.59 9.00 5.03
N ILE A 72 -8.08 8.49 3.91
CA ILE A 72 -6.94 9.06 3.17
C ILE A 72 -7.32 9.36 1.71
N GLN A 73 -6.48 10.15 1.03
CA GLN A 73 -6.59 10.38 -0.41
C GLN A 73 -5.52 9.58 -1.14
N THR A 74 -5.88 8.44 -1.73
CA THR A 74 -4.93 7.67 -2.54
C THR A 74 -4.81 8.21 -3.95
N VAL A 75 -3.57 8.36 -4.42
CA VAL A 75 -3.24 8.76 -5.80
C VAL A 75 -2.39 7.67 -6.42
N PHE A 76 -2.88 7.10 -7.52
CA PHE A 76 -2.14 6.06 -8.22
C PHE A 76 -1.15 6.66 -9.21
N LEU A 77 0.11 6.22 -9.13
CA LEU A 77 1.15 6.64 -10.05
C LEU A 77 0.87 6.08 -11.45
N PRO A 78 0.92 6.90 -12.51
CA PRO A 78 1.11 6.42 -13.87
C PRO A 78 2.39 5.60 -13.97
N PRO A 79 2.49 4.63 -14.92
CA PRO A 79 3.67 3.79 -15.07
C PRO A 79 5.01 4.54 -15.23
N ALA A 80 4.99 5.75 -15.82
CA ALA A 80 6.18 6.57 -15.98
C ALA A 80 6.68 7.16 -14.65
N ASP A 81 5.78 7.62 -13.79
CA ASP A 81 6.13 8.28 -12.53
C ASP A 81 6.53 7.26 -11.44
N ALA A 82 5.97 6.04 -11.52
CA ALA A 82 6.31 4.92 -10.65
C ALA A 82 7.78 4.52 -10.65
N ARG A 83 8.51 4.76 -11.75
CA ARG A 83 9.92 4.41 -11.88
C ARG A 83 10.86 5.48 -11.31
N ALA A 84 10.38 6.72 -11.20
CA ALA A 84 11.18 7.86 -10.76
C ALA A 84 11.11 8.11 -9.24
N ALA A 85 10.04 7.62 -8.59
CA ALA A 85 9.86 7.62 -7.15
C ALA A 85 10.69 6.55 -6.46
#